data_AF-A0A6V7U968-F1
#
_entry.id   AF-A0A6V7U968-F1
#
_cell.length_a   1.000
_cell.length_b   1.000
_cell.length_c   1.000
_cell.angle_alpha   90.00
_cell.angle_beta   90.00
_cell.angle_gamma   90.00
#
_symmetry.space_group_name_H-M   'P 1'
#
loop_
_entity.id
_entity.type
_entity.pdbx_description
1 polymer ?
#
loop_
_entity_poly.entity_id
_entity_poly.type
_entity_poly.pdbx_seq_one_letter_code
_entity_poly.pdbx_strand_id
1 'polypeptide(L)'
;MGLDVVIATPGRLIDHLHNSPNFSLLDIEVLVLDEADRMLEEQFMEQLSEIIKLCARNRQTMLFSATLSEAVEDLARLSLDKPIKLFVNENTDVALNLRQEFVRIRGGNEEENSLREAMVAALVTRNFSERTIIFVRTKHECERLCILLALMGLKTGQLHGGLNQVQRVQALHSFRKQIDVKILCATDLAARGLDIEGVMTVINMHMPNTIKNYIHRVGRTARAGKTGRAISMIGENDRKLAKEILKEKTTNSSNIIQRSIPPEIINLFLKQIKQLESSIEKLIEDEKIEKIILQKQEKPIVKTEEGNVVNKLMKRGIKEKKKYFKSDKWLKGGKKQIDSKNKRPTKSKGRKREEKKNAKYEEALKGNKSEKINLNLKAKGKREKSSFTSEIADISKLAIKRHRRGPDDADFRKIRKERRKSGNEKRK
;
A
#
# COMPACT_ATOMS: atom_id res chain seq x y z
N MET A 1 -33.94 -10.69 -14.02
CA MET A 1 -33.34 -9.38 -13.68
C MET A 1 -32.01 -9.32 -14.40
N GLY A 2 -31.87 -8.38 -15.34
CA GLY A 2 -30.62 -8.15 -16.06
C GLY A 2 -29.62 -7.37 -15.20
N LEU A 3 -28.37 -7.29 -15.65
CA LEU A 3 -27.34 -6.45 -15.04
C LEU A 3 -27.40 -5.06 -15.68
N ASP A 4 -27.53 -4.01 -14.88
CA ASP A 4 -27.57 -2.64 -15.40
C ASP A 4 -26.17 -2.10 -15.74
N VAL A 5 -25.14 -2.59 -15.04
CA VAL A 5 -23.74 -2.15 -15.22
C VAL A 5 -22.79 -3.34 -15.08
N VAL A 6 -21.85 -3.46 -16.02
CA VAL A 6 -20.78 -4.47 -16.00
C VAL A 6 -19.42 -3.77 -16.01
N ILE A 7 -18.54 -4.17 -15.10
CA ILE A 7 -17.15 -3.71 -15.04
C ILE A 7 -16.25 -4.94 -15.22
N ALA A 8 -15.39 -4.94 -16.23
CA ALA A 8 -14.54 -6.08 -16.56
C ALA A 8 -13.22 -5.62 -17.19
N THR A 9 -12.19 -6.48 -17.09
CA THR A 9 -10.97 -6.36 -17.90
C THR A 9 -11.20 -7.03 -19.27
N PRO A 10 -10.53 -6.58 -20.35
CA PRO A 10 -10.79 -7.07 -21.71
C PRO A 10 -10.72 -8.60 -21.82
N GLY A 11 -9.64 -9.22 -21.32
CA GLY A 11 -9.47 -10.67 -21.34
C GLY A 11 -10.59 -11.42 -20.61
N ARG A 12 -11.05 -10.92 -19.44
CA ARG A 12 -12.12 -11.60 -18.69
C ARG A 12 -13.48 -11.42 -19.34
N LEU A 13 -13.72 -10.27 -19.97
CA LEU A 13 -14.98 -9.98 -20.66
C LEU A 13 -15.13 -10.85 -21.91
N ILE A 14 -14.08 -10.97 -22.72
CA ILE A 14 -14.13 -11.80 -23.92
C ILE A 14 -14.30 -13.29 -23.57
N ASP A 15 -13.56 -13.77 -22.55
CA ASP A 15 -13.77 -15.13 -22.03
C ASP A 15 -15.21 -15.35 -21.58
N HIS A 16 -15.82 -14.35 -20.92
CA HIS A 16 -17.19 -14.45 -20.45
C HIS A 16 -18.20 -14.46 -21.61
N LEU A 17 -18.00 -13.64 -22.64
CA LEU A 17 -18.83 -13.58 -23.84
C LEU A 17 -18.83 -14.91 -24.61
N HIS A 18 -17.68 -15.56 -24.74
CA HIS A 18 -17.61 -16.85 -25.44
C HIS A 18 -18.19 -18.02 -24.65
N ASN A 19 -18.01 -18.02 -23.33
CA ASN A 19 -18.34 -19.18 -22.51
C ASN A 19 -19.70 -19.07 -21.79
N SER A 20 -20.40 -17.93 -21.91
CA SER A 20 -21.66 -17.69 -21.20
C SER A 20 -22.79 -17.45 -22.20
N PRO A 21 -23.61 -18.47 -22.50
CA PRO A 21 -24.59 -18.42 -23.60
C PRO A 21 -25.71 -17.38 -23.40
N ASN A 22 -25.91 -16.91 -22.17
CA ASN A 22 -26.95 -15.95 -21.82
C ASN A 22 -26.42 -14.53 -21.57
N PHE A 23 -25.15 -14.25 -21.92
CA PHE A 23 -24.55 -12.94 -21.75
C PHE A 23 -24.28 -12.31 -23.13
N SER A 24 -24.77 -11.09 -23.33
CA SER A 24 -24.65 -10.35 -24.59
C SER A 24 -24.42 -8.87 -24.32
N LEU A 25 -23.72 -8.20 -25.23
CA LEU A 25 -23.51 -6.74 -25.23
C LEU A 25 -24.35 -6.03 -26.29
N LEU A 26 -25.32 -6.73 -26.90
CA LEU A 26 -26.17 -6.17 -27.97
C LEU A 26 -27.12 -5.07 -27.48
N ASP A 27 -27.43 -5.05 -26.17
CA ASP A 27 -28.36 -4.10 -25.56
C ASP A 27 -27.65 -2.97 -24.79
N ILE A 28 -26.31 -2.84 -24.90
CA ILE A 28 -25.61 -1.78 -24.18
C ILE A 28 -25.84 -0.42 -24.85
N GLU A 29 -26.20 0.56 -24.05
CA GLU A 29 -26.35 1.96 -24.50
C GLU A 29 -25.05 2.76 -24.31
N VAL A 30 -24.17 2.33 -23.39
CA VAL A 30 -22.94 3.03 -23.04
C VAL A 30 -21.76 2.07 -22.95
N LEU A 31 -20.66 2.39 -23.64
CA LEU A 31 -19.37 1.72 -23.54
C LEU A 31 -18.32 2.67 -22.99
N VAL A 32 -17.63 2.29 -21.92
CA VAL A 32 -16.53 3.07 -21.34
C VAL A 32 -15.21 2.31 -21.47
N LEU A 33 -14.23 2.95 -22.09
CA LEU A 33 -12.85 2.48 -22.22
C LEU A 33 -11.96 3.33 -21.32
N ASP A 34 -11.65 2.85 -20.12
CA ASP A 34 -10.82 3.57 -19.13
C ASP A 34 -9.35 3.11 -19.16
N GLU A 35 -8.42 4.02 -18.87
CA GLU A 35 -6.96 3.81 -19.00
C GLU A 35 -6.56 3.15 -20.34
N ALA A 36 -7.09 3.68 -21.46
CA ALA A 36 -6.96 3.06 -22.79
C ALA A 36 -5.51 2.84 -23.25
N ASP A 37 -4.64 3.81 -22.98
CA ASP A 37 -3.19 3.69 -23.19
C ASP A 37 -2.57 2.49 -22.47
N ARG A 38 -3.07 2.12 -21.29
CA ARG A 38 -2.58 0.96 -20.52
C ARG A 38 -3.12 -0.35 -21.05
N MET A 39 -4.37 -0.39 -21.49
CA MET A 39 -4.92 -1.58 -22.13
C MET A 39 -4.10 -1.96 -23.38
N LEU A 40 -3.58 -0.96 -24.10
CA LEU A 40 -2.74 -1.16 -25.27
C LEU A 40 -1.31 -1.58 -24.91
N GLU A 41 -0.74 -1.05 -23.83
CA GLU A 41 0.57 -1.50 -23.30
C GLU A 41 0.56 -2.98 -22.86
N GLU A 42 -0.61 -3.49 -22.43
CA GLU A 42 -0.84 -4.90 -22.08
C GLU A 42 -1.30 -5.74 -23.29
N GLN A 43 -1.16 -5.20 -24.51
CA GLN A 43 -1.44 -5.87 -25.78
C GLN A 43 -2.91 -6.33 -25.93
N PHE A 44 -3.86 -5.64 -25.29
CA PHE A 44 -5.28 -6.01 -25.39
C PHE A 44 -6.01 -5.50 -26.65
N MET A 45 -5.28 -5.04 -27.67
CA MET A 45 -5.88 -4.42 -28.86
C MET A 45 -6.83 -5.39 -29.61
N GLU A 46 -6.44 -6.66 -29.72
CA GLU A 46 -7.25 -7.68 -30.38
C GLU A 46 -8.54 -7.97 -29.61
N GLN A 47 -8.44 -8.19 -28.30
CA GLN A 47 -9.59 -8.44 -27.43
C GLN A 47 -10.54 -7.23 -27.40
N LEU A 48 -10.00 -6.00 -27.32
CA LEU A 48 -10.81 -4.78 -27.39
C LEU A 48 -11.53 -4.65 -28.73
N SER A 49 -10.84 -4.91 -29.84
CA SER A 49 -11.43 -4.85 -31.17
C SER A 49 -12.60 -5.84 -31.30
N GLU A 50 -12.47 -7.02 -30.73
CA GLU A 50 -13.54 -8.03 -30.71
C GLU A 50 -14.71 -7.60 -29.82
N ILE A 51 -14.45 -7.17 -28.58
CA ILE A 51 -15.48 -6.67 -27.66
C ILE A 51 -16.29 -5.55 -28.34
N ILE A 52 -15.61 -4.60 -28.98
CA ILE A 52 -16.24 -3.46 -29.66
C ILE A 52 -17.16 -3.91 -30.81
N LYS A 53 -16.80 -4.98 -31.53
CA LYS A 53 -17.62 -5.57 -32.60
C LYS A 53 -18.86 -6.28 -32.05
N LEU A 54 -18.78 -6.87 -30.86
CA LEU A 54 -19.88 -7.56 -30.19
C LEU A 54 -20.86 -6.59 -29.49
N CYS A 55 -20.46 -5.35 -29.26
CA CYS A 55 -21.30 -4.29 -28.69
C CYS A 55 -22.33 -3.74 -29.71
N ALA A 56 -23.47 -3.27 -29.20
CA ALA A 56 -24.47 -2.53 -29.95
C ALA A 56 -23.86 -1.39 -30.79
N ARG A 57 -24.27 -1.22 -32.06
CA ARG A 57 -23.75 -0.12 -32.91
C ARG A 57 -24.24 1.26 -32.47
N ASN A 58 -25.49 1.36 -32.05
CA ASN A 58 -26.08 2.60 -31.57
C ASN A 58 -25.85 2.73 -30.07
N ARG A 59 -24.66 3.20 -29.70
CA ARG A 59 -24.25 3.38 -28.30
C ARG A 59 -23.42 4.66 -28.15
N GLN A 60 -23.43 5.24 -26.97
CA GLN A 60 -22.45 6.24 -26.58
C GLN A 60 -21.16 5.54 -26.15
N THR A 61 -20.03 5.89 -26.77
CA THR A 61 -18.71 5.40 -26.32
C THR A 61 -17.92 6.54 -25.70
N MET A 62 -17.32 6.30 -24.54
CA MET A 62 -16.40 7.21 -23.85
C MET A 62 -15.03 6.55 -23.75
N LEU A 63 -13.97 7.27 -24.13
CA LEU A 63 -12.59 6.80 -24.04
C LEU A 63 -11.79 7.75 -23.15
N PHE A 64 -11.19 7.20 -22.10
CA PHE A 64 -10.32 7.92 -21.18
C PHE A 64 -8.89 7.39 -21.31
N SER A 65 -7.94 8.29 -21.47
CA SER A 65 -6.52 7.96 -21.60
C SER A 65 -5.68 9.07 -20.99
N ALA A 66 -4.56 8.70 -20.36
CA ALA A 66 -3.59 9.68 -19.87
C ALA A 66 -2.64 10.17 -20.97
N THR A 67 -2.51 9.44 -22.08
CA THR A 67 -1.67 9.81 -23.22
C THR A 67 -2.39 9.57 -24.55
N LEU A 68 -2.08 10.39 -25.55
CA LEU A 68 -2.56 10.22 -26.92
C LEU A 68 -1.44 9.65 -27.82
N SER A 69 -1.18 8.35 -27.71
CA SER A 69 -0.30 7.65 -28.65
C SER A 69 -1.06 7.27 -29.94
N GLU A 70 -0.34 6.95 -31.01
CA GLU A 70 -0.93 6.47 -32.27
C GLU A 70 -1.87 5.27 -32.05
N ALA A 71 -1.46 4.30 -31.22
CA ALA A 71 -2.31 3.17 -30.88
C ALA A 71 -3.60 3.57 -30.14
N VAL A 72 -3.56 4.60 -29.29
CA VAL A 72 -4.77 5.15 -28.65
C VAL A 72 -5.65 5.85 -29.67
N GLU A 73 -5.06 6.56 -30.63
CA GLU A 73 -5.81 7.15 -31.73
C GLU A 73 -6.49 6.09 -32.60
N ASP A 74 -5.81 4.99 -32.90
CA ASP A 74 -6.37 3.87 -33.66
C ASP A 74 -7.53 3.22 -32.90
N LEU A 75 -7.38 2.99 -31.60
CA LEU A 75 -8.48 2.51 -30.75
C LEU A 75 -9.64 3.51 -30.70
N ALA A 76 -9.35 4.80 -30.64
CA ALA A 76 -10.37 5.86 -30.68
C ALA A 76 -11.13 5.84 -32.01
N ARG A 77 -10.44 5.70 -33.15
CA ARG A 77 -11.05 5.58 -34.49
C ARG A 77 -11.91 4.33 -34.62
N LEU A 78 -11.51 3.23 -33.98
CA LEU A 78 -12.24 1.97 -34.01
C LEU A 78 -13.48 1.97 -33.10
N SER A 79 -13.43 2.70 -31.98
CA SER A 79 -14.46 2.64 -30.91
C SER A 79 -15.44 3.80 -30.87
N LEU A 80 -15.07 4.98 -31.38
CA LEU A 80 -15.83 6.23 -31.29
C LEU A 80 -16.35 6.66 -32.68
N ASP A 81 -17.53 7.29 -32.70
CA ASP A 81 -18.04 8.02 -33.87
C ASP A 81 -18.03 9.53 -33.58
N LYS A 82 -17.35 10.32 -34.43
CA LYS A 82 -17.16 11.78 -34.33
C LYS A 82 -17.01 12.30 -32.89
N PRO A 83 -15.98 11.87 -32.15
CA PRO A 83 -15.86 12.21 -30.72
C PRO A 83 -15.50 13.68 -30.48
N ILE A 84 -16.06 14.25 -29.43
CA ILE A 84 -15.58 15.51 -28.85
C ILE A 84 -14.33 15.19 -28.02
N LYS A 85 -13.18 15.77 -28.40
CA LYS A 85 -11.94 15.63 -27.65
C LYS A 85 -11.87 16.68 -26.54
N LEU A 86 -11.83 16.23 -25.30
CA LEU A 86 -11.62 17.08 -24.13
C LEU A 86 -10.22 16.85 -23.59
N PHE A 87 -9.40 17.90 -23.64
CA PHE A 87 -8.07 17.90 -23.04
C PHE A 87 -8.12 18.72 -21.76
N VAL A 88 -7.90 18.05 -20.63
CA VAL A 88 -7.49 18.75 -19.42
C VAL A 88 -5.98 18.90 -19.58
N ASN A 89 -5.50 20.14 -19.73
CA ASN A 89 -4.08 20.44 -19.98
C ASN A 89 -3.19 19.45 -19.22
N GLU A 90 -2.41 18.69 -20.00
CA GLU A 90 -1.48 17.70 -19.50
C GLU A 90 -0.49 18.40 -18.58
N ASN A 91 -0.66 18.25 -17.27
CA ASN A 91 0.52 18.19 -16.43
C ASN A 91 1.01 16.74 -16.52
N THR A 92 1.56 16.36 -17.69
CA THR A 92 2.62 15.33 -17.76
C THR A 92 3.77 15.72 -16.83
N ASP A 93 3.86 17.01 -16.52
CA ASP A 93 4.59 17.54 -15.40
C ASP A 93 4.15 16.97 -14.05
N VAL A 94 5.17 16.56 -13.31
CA VAL A 94 5.06 16.23 -11.90
C VAL A 94 4.44 17.40 -11.13
N ALA A 95 3.51 17.11 -10.22
CA ALA A 95 2.81 18.15 -9.46
C ALA A 95 3.77 19.20 -8.85
N LEU A 96 3.46 20.49 -9.02
CA LEU A 96 4.32 21.60 -8.58
C LEU A 96 4.73 21.51 -7.10
N ASN A 97 3.84 20.98 -6.25
CA ASN A 97 4.07 20.83 -4.81
C ASN A 97 4.75 19.49 -4.42
N LEU A 98 5.26 18.74 -5.40
CA LEU A 98 5.98 17.50 -5.16
C LEU A 98 7.48 17.76 -4.98
N ARG A 99 8.01 17.39 -3.81
CA ARG A 99 9.45 17.30 -3.57
C ARG A 99 9.97 15.93 -4.02
N GLN A 100 10.86 15.93 -5.00
CA GLN A 100 11.47 14.73 -5.57
C GLN A 100 12.87 14.55 -5.00
N GLU A 101 13.16 13.37 -4.47
CA GLU A 101 14.41 13.05 -3.83
C GLU A 101 15.02 11.80 -4.46
N PHE A 102 16.30 11.89 -4.84
CA PHE A 102 17.00 10.77 -5.46
C PHE A 102 18.10 10.25 -4.54
N VAL A 103 18.05 8.96 -4.27
CA VAL A 103 19.05 8.25 -3.47
C VAL A 103 19.86 7.39 -4.42
N ARG A 104 21.15 7.68 -4.54
CA ARG A 104 22.05 6.87 -5.37
C ARG A 104 22.48 5.62 -4.62
N ILE A 105 22.33 4.47 -5.26
CA ILE A 105 22.86 3.19 -4.76
C ILE A 105 24.30 3.05 -5.26
N ARG A 106 25.19 2.66 -4.34
CA ARG A 106 26.60 2.38 -4.61
C ARG A 106 26.86 0.94 -4.17
N GLY A 107 26.64 -0.03 -5.06
CA GLY A 107 26.82 -1.46 -4.78
C GLY A 107 26.72 -2.28 -6.07
N GLY A 108 27.50 -3.37 -6.16
CA GLY A 108 27.46 -4.33 -7.26
C GLY A 108 26.36 -5.39 -7.07
N ASN A 109 25.89 -5.92 -8.19
CA ASN A 109 24.65 -6.68 -8.41
C ASN A 109 24.06 -7.51 -7.25
N GLU A 110 24.83 -8.37 -6.56
CA GLU A 110 24.27 -9.32 -5.59
C GLU A 110 23.82 -8.67 -4.26
N GLU A 111 24.47 -7.59 -3.81
CA GLU A 111 24.11 -6.90 -2.56
C GLU A 111 23.09 -5.76 -2.78
N GLU A 112 22.75 -5.48 -4.04
CA GLU A 112 21.94 -4.31 -4.40
C GLU A 112 20.55 -4.36 -3.76
N ASN A 113 19.93 -5.54 -3.70
CA ASN A 113 18.60 -5.71 -3.11
C ASN A 113 18.63 -5.53 -1.59
N SER A 114 19.56 -6.15 -0.88
CA SER A 114 19.74 -5.98 0.56
C SER A 114 20.05 -4.52 0.93
N LEU A 115 20.81 -3.82 0.08
CA LEU A 115 21.09 -2.41 0.23
C LEU A 115 19.84 -1.55 0.04
N ARG A 116 19.02 -1.85 -0.98
CA ARG A 116 17.71 -1.20 -1.20
C ARG A 116 16.79 -1.41 0.01
N GLU A 117 16.67 -2.64 0.52
CA GLU A 117 15.90 -2.98 1.73
C GLU A 117 16.37 -2.18 2.95
N ALA A 118 17.68 -2.14 3.20
CA ALA A 118 18.27 -1.39 4.31
C ALA A 118 18.00 0.12 4.19
N MET A 119 18.14 0.68 2.99
CA MET A 119 17.83 2.08 2.73
C MET A 119 16.34 2.38 2.95
N VAL A 120 15.43 1.52 2.48
CA VAL A 120 13.98 1.69 2.67
C VAL A 120 13.68 1.65 4.17
N ALA A 121 14.16 0.63 4.87
CA ALA A 121 13.96 0.46 6.29
C ALA A 121 14.47 1.67 7.09
N ALA A 122 15.65 2.21 6.74
CA ALA A 122 16.19 3.43 7.35
C ALA A 122 15.29 4.66 7.14
N LEU A 123 14.74 4.83 5.93
CA LEU A 123 13.86 5.95 5.58
C LEU A 123 12.54 5.88 6.35
N VAL A 124 11.88 4.72 6.34
CA VAL A 124 10.55 4.59 6.94
C VAL A 124 10.59 4.52 8.46
N THR A 125 11.64 3.97 9.06
CA THR A 125 11.78 3.90 10.53
C THR A 125 12.03 5.28 11.13
N ARG A 126 12.75 6.16 10.42
CA ARG A 126 13.17 7.46 10.95
C ARG A 126 12.26 8.61 10.57
N ASN A 127 11.78 8.64 9.32
CA ASN A 127 11.16 9.84 8.76
C ASN A 127 9.78 9.60 8.14
N PHE A 128 9.56 8.44 7.52
CA PHE A 128 8.40 8.21 6.64
C PHE A 128 7.54 7.02 7.09
N SER A 129 7.20 6.98 8.37
CA SER A 129 6.47 5.86 8.99
C SER A 129 4.94 5.90 8.82
N GLU A 130 4.39 6.92 8.16
CA GLU A 130 2.95 7.15 8.01
C GLU A 130 2.59 7.57 6.58
N ARG A 131 1.46 7.07 6.08
CA ARG A 131 0.92 7.37 4.74
C ARG A 131 1.97 7.23 3.62
N THR A 132 2.77 6.16 3.70
CA THR A 132 3.86 5.88 2.75
C THR A 132 3.50 4.72 1.84
N ILE A 133 3.66 4.90 0.53
CA ILE A 133 3.60 3.79 -0.44
C ILE A 133 5.03 3.48 -0.88
N ILE A 134 5.39 2.20 -0.89
CA ILE A 134 6.67 1.71 -1.40
C ILE A 134 6.41 0.88 -2.64
N PHE A 135 6.93 1.31 -3.79
CA PHE A 135 6.86 0.56 -5.04
C PHE A 135 8.06 -0.37 -5.19
N VAL A 136 7.76 -1.64 -5.41
CA VAL A 136 8.72 -2.73 -5.68
C VAL A 136 8.42 -3.39 -7.02
N ARG A 137 9.36 -4.16 -7.56
CA ARG A 137 9.23 -4.74 -8.91
C ARG A 137 8.38 -6.00 -8.89
N THR A 138 8.59 -6.88 -7.92
CA THR A 138 7.94 -8.21 -7.89
C THR A 138 7.04 -8.40 -6.68
N LYS A 139 6.09 -9.34 -6.79
CA LYS A 139 5.23 -9.74 -5.66
C LYS A 139 6.04 -10.34 -4.50
N HIS A 140 7.14 -11.03 -4.81
CA HIS A 140 8.01 -11.66 -3.81
C HIS A 140 8.80 -10.63 -3.01
N GLU A 141 9.34 -9.60 -3.68
CA GLU A 141 9.93 -8.43 -3.01
C GLU A 141 8.90 -7.71 -2.15
N CYS A 142 7.66 -7.60 -2.61
CA CYS A 142 6.58 -6.95 -1.87
C CYS A 142 6.27 -7.68 -0.55
N GLU A 143 6.11 -9.00 -0.62
CA GLU A 143 5.86 -9.89 0.52
C GLU A 143 7.04 -9.84 1.50
N ARG A 144 8.27 -10.05 0.99
CA ARG A 144 9.50 -10.00 1.77
C ARG A 144 9.69 -8.67 2.50
N LEU A 145 9.58 -7.55 1.78
CA LEU A 145 9.73 -6.21 2.37
C LEU A 145 8.66 -5.93 3.42
N CYS A 146 7.42 -6.36 3.18
CA CYS A 146 6.33 -6.21 4.13
C CYS A 146 6.62 -6.95 5.45
N ILE A 147 7.09 -8.21 5.36
CA ILE A 147 7.49 -9.03 6.51
C ILE A 147 8.68 -8.42 7.23
N LEU A 148 9.72 -8.02 6.51
CA LEU A 148 10.90 -7.38 7.08
C LEU A 148 10.50 -6.15 7.91
N LEU A 149 9.75 -5.22 7.32
CA LEU A 149 9.34 -4.00 8.02
C LEU A 149 8.39 -4.29 9.20
N ALA A 150 7.55 -5.32 9.10
CA ALA A 150 6.70 -5.77 10.20
C ALA A 150 7.51 -6.32 11.39
N LEU A 151 8.55 -7.12 11.12
CA LEU A 151 9.49 -7.60 12.13
C LEU A 151 10.26 -6.46 12.81
N MET A 152 10.46 -5.34 12.11
CA MET A 152 11.01 -4.11 12.67
C MET A 152 9.99 -3.27 13.45
N GLY A 153 8.76 -3.77 13.63
CA GLY A 153 7.70 -3.13 14.40
C GLY A 153 6.88 -2.09 13.65
N LEU A 154 7.01 -2.02 12.32
CA LEU A 154 6.24 -1.10 11.49
C LEU A 154 4.89 -1.71 11.08
N LYS A 155 3.88 -0.85 10.95
CA LYS A 155 2.55 -1.21 10.48
C LYS A 155 2.52 -1.24 8.97
N THR A 156 2.76 -2.41 8.39
CA THR A 156 2.87 -2.60 6.94
C THR A 156 1.70 -3.40 6.36
N GLY A 157 1.46 -3.21 5.07
CA GLY A 157 0.50 -3.98 4.30
C GLY A 157 1.02 -4.14 2.87
N GLN A 158 0.48 -5.12 2.16
CA GLN A 158 0.91 -5.46 0.80
C GLN A 158 -0.22 -5.27 -0.21
N LEU A 159 0.15 -4.95 -1.45
CA LEU A 159 -0.75 -4.80 -2.57
C LEU A 159 -0.07 -5.30 -3.85
N HIS A 160 -0.31 -6.56 -4.21
CA HIS A 160 0.25 -7.21 -5.39
C HIS A 160 -0.76 -8.17 -6.03
N GLY A 161 -0.51 -8.63 -7.27
CA GLY A 161 -1.44 -9.47 -8.04
C GLY A 161 -1.78 -10.84 -7.41
N GLY A 162 -0.96 -11.33 -6.46
CA GLY A 162 -1.26 -12.55 -5.72
C GLY A 162 -2.31 -12.42 -4.59
N LEU A 163 -2.86 -11.23 -4.35
CA LEU A 163 -3.92 -11.02 -3.36
C LEU A 163 -5.30 -11.17 -4.00
N ASN A 164 -6.23 -11.75 -3.26
CA ASN A 164 -7.63 -11.75 -3.67
C ASN A 164 -8.25 -10.34 -3.52
N GLN A 165 -9.39 -10.11 -4.16
CA GLN A 165 -10.02 -8.79 -4.18
C GLN A 165 -10.37 -8.27 -2.78
N VAL A 166 -10.84 -9.15 -1.89
CA VAL A 166 -11.20 -8.79 -0.50
C VAL A 166 -9.97 -8.30 0.26
N GLN A 167 -8.85 -9.00 0.14
CA GLN A 167 -7.57 -8.62 0.74
C GLN A 167 -7.07 -7.29 0.19
N ARG A 168 -7.18 -7.05 -1.13
CA ARG A 168 -6.79 -5.77 -1.76
C ARG A 168 -7.60 -4.61 -1.17
N VAL A 169 -8.92 -4.74 -1.11
CA VAL A 169 -9.81 -3.70 -0.57
C VAL A 169 -9.53 -3.46 0.93
N GLN A 170 -9.33 -4.52 1.71
CA GLN A 170 -9.03 -4.40 3.13
C GLN A 170 -7.69 -3.71 3.38
N ALA A 171 -6.63 -4.08 2.66
CA ALA A 171 -5.32 -3.45 2.78
C ALA A 171 -5.38 -1.95 2.46
N LEU A 172 -6.08 -1.58 1.38
CA LEU A 172 -6.30 -0.18 1.00
C LEU A 172 -7.13 0.58 2.04
N HIS A 173 -8.21 -0.02 2.55
CA HIS A 173 -9.04 0.61 3.57
C HIS A 173 -8.24 0.87 4.85
N SER A 174 -7.51 -0.14 5.34
CA SER A 174 -6.64 0.00 6.52
C SER A 174 -5.55 1.04 6.31
N PHE A 175 -4.98 1.13 5.10
CA PHE A 175 -4.01 2.17 4.74
C PHE A 175 -4.62 3.56 4.75
N ARG A 176 -5.77 3.76 4.10
CA ARG A 176 -6.46 5.06 4.05
C ARG A 176 -6.83 5.56 5.44
N LYS A 177 -7.28 4.65 6.33
CA LYS A 177 -7.65 4.98 7.72
C LYS A 177 -6.47 5.09 8.68
N GLN A 178 -5.25 4.67 8.28
CA GLN A 178 -4.04 4.67 9.11
C GLN A 178 -4.20 3.91 10.46
N ILE A 179 -4.98 2.84 10.46
CA ILE A 179 -5.24 2.04 11.67
C ILE A 179 -4.16 0.97 11.81
N ASP A 180 -4.21 -0.04 10.94
CA ASP A 180 -3.33 -1.21 10.99
C ASP A 180 -2.25 -1.20 9.92
N VAL A 181 -2.43 -0.41 8.86
CA VAL A 181 -1.47 -0.25 7.77
C VAL A 181 -1.12 1.24 7.66
N LYS A 182 0.16 1.55 7.86
CA LYS A 182 0.71 2.90 7.71
C LYS A 182 1.64 3.00 6.50
N ILE A 183 2.26 1.89 6.15
CA ILE A 183 3.14 1.74 5.00
C ILE A 183 2.56 0.66 4.09
N LEU A 184 2.35 0.97 2.81
CA LEU A 184 1.83 0.04 1.82
C LEU A 184 2.92 -0.33 0.82
N CYS A 185 3.38 -1.57 0.84
CA CYS A 185 4.26 -2.12 -0.18
C CYS A 185 3.40 -2.54 -1.38
N ALA A 186 3.75 -2.14 -2.59
CA ALA A 186 2.93 -2.40 -3.78
C ALA A 186 3.76 -2.65 -5.04
N THR A 187 3.22 -3.47 -5.94
CA THR A 187 3.70 -3.55 -7.33
C THR A 187 2.89 -2.62 -8.23
N ASP A 188 3.44 -2.22 -9.39
CA ASP A 188 2.74 -1.36 -10.35
C ASP A 188 1.37 -1.94 -10.74
N LEU A 189 1.35 -3.20 -11.19
CA LEU A 189 0.15 -3.86 -11.68
C LEU A 189 -1.00 -3.80 -10.67
N ALA A 190 -0.69 -4.01 -9.38
CA ALA A 190 -1.73 -4.08 -8.36
C ALA A 190 -2.18 -2.71 -7.86
N ALA A 191 -1.38 -1.66 -8.06
CA ALA A 191 -1.68 -0.29 -7.67
C ALA A 191 -2.36 0.55 -8.78
N ARG A 192 -2.36 0.06 -10.03
CA ARG A 192 -3.08 0.65 -11.17
C ARG A 192 -4.60 0.66 -10.94
N GLY A 193 -5.29 1.66 -11.47
CA GLY A 193 -6.74 1.84 -11.29
C GLY A 193 -7.21 2.11 -9.86
N LEU A 194 -6.31 2.14 -8.87
CA LEU A 194 -6.65 2.39 -7.47
C LEU A 194 -6.37 3.84 -7.14
N ASP A 195 -7.43 4.60 -6.88
CA ASP A 195 -7.30 5.92 -6.28
C ASP A 195 -6.87 5.76 -4.81
N ILE A 196 -5.62 6.10 -4.48
CA ILE A 196 -5.13 6.01 -3.11
C ILE A 196 -5.00 7.42 -2.56
N GLU A 197 -6.09 7.90 -1.96
CA GLU A 197 -6.12 9.23 -1.36
C GLU A 197 -5.21 9.35 -0.14
N GLY A 198 -4.62 10.55 0.02
CA GLY A 198 -3.95 10.94 1.25
C GLY A 198 -2.56 10.32 1.46
N VAL A 199 -1.89 9.88 0.39
CA VAL A 199 -0.47 9.47 0.41
C VAL A 199 0.41 10.69 0.62
N MET A 200 1.29 10.64 1.62
CA MET A 200 2.25 11.72 1.92
C MET A 200 3.61 11.46 1.28
N THR A 201 4.02 10.19 1.23
CA THR A 201 5.34 9.80 0.71
C THR A 201 5.20 8.63 -0.25
N VAL A 202 5.84 8.74 -1.41
CA VAL A 202 6.04 7.64 -2.35
C VAL A 202 7.51 7.27 -2.33
N ILE A 203 7.84 6.00 -2.15
CA ILE A 203 9.21 5.48 -2.21
C ILE A 203 9.30 4.51 -3.37
N ASN A 204 10.09 4.82 -4.39
CA ASN A 204 10.43 3.88 -5.46
C ASN A 204 11.67 3.10 -5.02
N MET A 205 11.46 1.90 -4.45
CA MET A 205 12.57 1.00 -4.13
C MET A 205 13.27 0.54 -5.39
N HIS A 206 12.51 0.27 -6.45
CA HIS A 206 13.00 0.11 -7.82
C HIS A 206 12.42 1.20 -8.70
N MET A 207 13.23 1.75 -9.61
CA MET A 207 12.72 2.65 -10.63
C MET A 207 11.75 1.89 -11.56
N PRO A 208 10.67 2.54 -12.03
CA PRO A 208 9.84 1.98 -13.08
C PRO A 208 10.59 1.93 -14.41
N ASN A 209 10.08 1.20 -15.40
CA ASN A 209 10.74 1.06 -16.70
C ASN A 209 10.57 2.28 -17.62
N THR A 210 9.58 3.14 -17.35
CA THR A 210 9.25 4.29 -18.20
C THR A 210 8.96 5.54 -17.37
N ILE A 211 9.17 6.73 -17.95
CA ILE A 211 8.86 8.02 -17.31
C ILE A 211 7.37 8.13 -16.97
N LYS A 212 6.50 7.71 -17.89
CA LYS A 212 5.05 7.72 -17.67
C LYS A 212 4.66 6.94 -16.41
N ASN A 213 5.27 5.76 -16.19
CA ASN A 213 5.08 4.99 -14.97
C ASN A 213 5.62 5.72 -13.73
N TYR A 214 6.77 6.40 -13.87
CA TYR A 214 7.30 7.25 -12.80
C TYR A 214 6.32 8.35 -12.40
N ILE A 215 5.81 9.13 -13.36
CA ILE A 215 4.81 10.18 -13.15
C ILE A 215 3.57 9.61 -12.47
N HIS A 216 3.06 8.45 -12.91
CA HIS A 216 1.89 7.80 -12.33
C HIS A 216 2.10 7.35 -10.87
N ARG A 217 3.32 6.89 -10.53
CA ARG A 217 3.68 6.50 -9.16
C ARG A 217 3.78 7.73 -8.26
N VAL A 218 4.54 8.74 -8.67
CA VAL A 218 4.75 9.93 -7.84
C VAL A 218 3.50 10.81 -7.76
N GLY A 219 2.64 10.77 -8.77
CA GLY A 219 1.31 11.36 -8.78
C GLY A 219 0.31 10.71 -7.83
N ARG A 220 0.69 9.65 -7.09
CA ARG A 220 -0.11 9.13 -5.96
C ARG A 220 -0.06 10.06 -4.75
N THR A 221 0.95 10.93 -4.65
CA THR A 221 1.03 11.99 -3.64
C THR A 221 0.87 13.37 -4.29
N ALA A 222 0.94 14.45 -3.49
CA ALA A 222 0.77 15.84 -3.93
C ALA A 222 -0.54 16.13 -4.71
N ARG A 223 -1.59 15.33 -4.50
CA ARG A 223 -2.91 15.52 -5.12
C ARG A 223 -3.68 16.68 -4.46
N ALA A 224 -4.56 17.32 -5.24
CA ALA A 224 -5.46 18.40 -4.79
C ALA A 224 -4.73 19.55 -4.05
N GLY A 225 -3.59 19.99 -4.58
CA GLY A 225 -2.82 21.12 -4.04
C GLY A 225 -2.01 20.81 -2.78
N LYS A 226 -2.06 19.59 -2.24
CA LYS A 226 -1.25 19.19 -1.08
C LYS A 226 0.23 19.03 -1.46
N THR A 227 1.11 19.19 -0.48
CA THR A 227 2.54 18.87 -0.64
C THR A 227 2.75 17.36 -0.54
N GLY A 228 3.59 16.81 -1.41
CA GLY A 228 3.97 15.40 -1.38
C GLY A 228 5.47 15.22 -1.48
N ARG A 229 5.94 14.01 -1.17
CA ARG A 229 7.35 13.64 -1.34
C ARG A 229 7.48 12.34 -2.13
N ALA A 230 8.38 12.32 -3.10
CA ALA A 230 8.77 11.11 -3.81
C ALA A 230 10.26 10.85 -3.58
N ILE A 231 10.62 9.67 -3.09
CA ILE A 231 12.00 9.25 -2.88
C ILE A 231 12.29 8.09 -3.82
N SER A 232 13.30 8.20 -4.66
CA SER A 232 13.57 7.21 -5.70
C SER A 232 15.01 6.73 -5.64
N MET A 233 15.18 5.41 -5.56
CA MET A 233 16.49 4.77 -5.48
C MET A 233 17.01 4.44 -6.88
N ILE A 234 18.13 5.06 -7.24
CA ILE A 234 18.75 4.94 -8.57
C ILE A 234 19.96 4.00 -8.47
N GLY A 235 19.86 2.86 -9.16
CA GLY A 235 20.99 1.98 -9.46
C GLY A 235 21.72 2.38 -10.74
N GLU A 236 22.68 1.55 -11.19
CA GLU A 236 23.45 1.84 -12.41
C GLU A 236 22.61 1.74 -13.68
N ASN A 237 21.73 0.74 -13.73
CA ASN A 237 20.82 0.50 -14.86
C ASN A 237 19.76 1.60 -15.02
N ASP A 238 19.47 2.33 -13.95
CA ASP A 238 18.43 3.36 -13.91
C ASP A 238 18.94 4.74 -14.40
N ARG A 239 20.23 4.86 -14.74
CA ARG A 239 20.88 6.14 -15.11
C ARG A 239 20.24 6.82 -16.31
N LYS A 240 19.82 6.06 -17.32
CA LYS A 240 19.19 6.61 -18.54
C LYS A 240 17.86 7.29 -18.18
N LEU A 241 16.98 6.57 -17.50
CA LEU A 241 15.70 7.07 -17.04
C LEU A 241 15.85 8.25 -16.07
N ALA A 242 16.80 8.17 -15.13
CA ALA A 242 17.06 9.27 -14.22
C ALA A 242 17.49 10.55 -14.95
N LYS A 243 18.34 10.45 -15.98
CA LYS A 243 18.72 11.59 -16.82
C LYS A 243 17.52 12.16 -17.56
N GLU A 244 16.66 11.31 -18.08
CA GLU A 244 15.44 11.70 -18.80
C GLU A 244 14.48 12.46 -17.86
N ILE A 245 14.23 11.93 -16.66
CA ILE A 245 13.45 12.60 -15.60
C ILE A 245 14.08 13.94 -15.17
N LEU A 246 15.41 14.09 -15.27
CA LEU A 246 16.08 15.37 -14.98
C LEU A 246 16.03 16.35 -16.16
N LYS A 247 16.00 15.84 -17.41
CA LYS A 247 16.00 16.65 -18.64
C LYS A 247 14.64 17.25 -18.96
N GLU A 248 13.56 16.53 -18.73
CA GLU A 248 12.18 16.97 -18.94
C GLU A 248 11.80 18.21 -18.09
N LYS A 249 12.71 18.66 -17.20
CA LYS A 249 12.48 19.63 -16.13
C LYS A 249 13.10 21.01 -16.34
N THR A 250 13.05 21.57 -17.55
CA THR A 250 13.51 22.95 -17.76
C THR A 250 12.57 24.00 -17.11
N THR A 251 11.39 23.61 -16.61
CA THR A 251 10.37 24.52 -16.05
C THR A 251 10.16 24.43 -14.53
N ASN A 252 10.53 23.33 -13.84
CA ASN A 252 10.16 23.08 -12.42
C ASN A 252 11.33 22.62 -11.52
N SER A 253 12.55 23.08 -11.79
CA SER A 253 13.80 22.52 -11.24
C SER A 253 14.04 22.72 -9.72
N SER A 254 13.24 23.53 -9.01
CA SER A 254 13.49 23.88 -7.61
C SER A 254 13.18 22.79 -6.58
N ASN A 255 12.54 21.68 -6.99
CA ASN A 255 12.04 20.65 -6.08
C ASN A 255 12.74 19.29 -6.17
N ILE A 256 13.85 19.19 -6.91
CA ILE A 256 14.67 17.98 -6.98
C ILE A 256 15.85 18.08 -6.02
N ILE A 257 16.04 17.07 -5.17
CA ILE A 257 17.13 17.05 -4.20
C ILE A 257 17.82 15.69 -4.23
N GLN A 258 19.14 15.69 -4.22
CA GLN A 258 19.89 14.46 -3.94
C GLN A 258 19.82 14.17 -2.45
N ARG A 259 19.28 13.00 -2.07
CA ARG A 259 19.28 12.54 -0.68
C ARG A 259 20.45 11.58 -0.47
N SER A 260 21.30 11.89 0.50
CA SER A 260 22.27 10.95 1.03
C SER A 260 21.71 10.27 2.29
N ILE A 261 21.96 8.97 2.42
CA ILE A 261 21.74 8.23 3.66
C ILE A 261 23.13 7.90 4.21
N PRO A 262 23.47 8.28 5.46
CA PRO A 262 24.78 8.00 6.03
C PRO A 262 25.10 6.50 5.98
N PRO A 263 26.31 6.10 5.56
CA PRO A 263 26.68 4.70 5.40
C PRO A 263 26.64 3.93 6.72
N GLU A 264 26.92 4.58 7.84
CA GLU A 264 26.79 4.02 9.19
C GLU A 264 25.36 3.51 9.46
N ILE A 265 24.36 4.29 9.04
CA ILE A 265 22.95 3.95 9.23
C ILE A 265 22.60 2.78 8.32
N ILE A 266 23.01 2.82 7.06
CA ILE A 266 22.81 1.71 6.13
C ILE A 266 23.39 0.42 6.71
N ASN A 267 24.62 0.46 7.23
CA ASN A 267 25.30 -0.69 7.81
C ASN A 267 24.60 -1.22 9.06
N LEU A 268 24.00 -0.36 9.89
CA LEU A 268 23.17 -0.78 11.02
C LEU A 268 21.95 -1.56 10.54
N PHE A 269 21.22 -1.06 9.55
CA PHE A 269 20.05 -1.73 9.00
C PHE A 269 20.42 -3.03 8.27
N LEU A 270 21.55 -3.07 7.55
CA LEU A 270 22.06 -4.30 6.95
C LEU A 270 22.35 -5.37 8.00
N LYS A 271 22.98 -5.01 9.12
CA LYS A 271 23.21 -5.94 10.24
C LYS A 271 21.90 -6.45 10.84
N GLN A 272 20.91 -5.57 11.00
CA GLN A 272 19.59 -5.96 11.50
C GLN A 272 18.86 -6.90 10.52
N ILE A 273 18.89 -6.62 9.22
CA ILE A 273 18.28 -7.49 8.19
C ILE A 273 18.94 -8.87 8.24
N LYS A 274 20.28 -8.95 8.29
CA LYS A 274 21.01 -10.22 8.43
C LYS A 274 20.58 -11.03 9.67
N GLN A 275 20.28 -10.37 10.79
CA GLN A 275 19.77 -11.04 12.00
C GLN A 275 18.34 -11.55 11.84
N LEU A 276 17.51 -10.84 11.07
CA LEU A 276 16.12 -11.18 10.82
C LEU A 276 15.93 -12.20 9.69
N GLU A 277 16.95 -12.44 8.86
CA GLU A 277 16.87 -13.30 7.66
C GLU A 277 16.24 -14.67 7.94
N SER A 278 16.74 -15.37 8.96
CA SER A 278 16.20 -16.68 9.37
C SER A 278 14.74 -16.64 9.82
N SER A 279 14.25 -15.49 10.30
CA SER A 279 12.85 -15.31 10.70
C SER A 279 11.98 -14.96 9.48
N ILE A 280 12.52 -14.20 8.53
CA ILE A 280 11.85 -13.86 7.28
C ILE A 280 11.62 -15.12 6.45
N GLU A 281 12.63 -15.96 6.28
CA GLU A 281 12.55 -17.21 5.53
C GLU A 281 11.46 -18.14 6.09
N LYS A 282 11.47 -18.34 7.41
CA LYS A 282 10.45 -19.16 8.10
C LYS A 282 9.03 -18.62 7.88
N LEU A 283 8.83 -17.30 7.97
CA LEU A 283 7.51 -16.70 7.77
C LEU A 283 7.02 -16.85 6.33
N ILE A 284 7.92 -16.68 5.35
CA ILE A 284 7.58 -16.88 3.93
C ILE A 284 7.21 -18.36 3.68
N GLU A 285 7.94 -19.30 4.29
CA GLU A 285 7.62 -20.74 4.20
C GLU A 285 6.28 -21.06 4.86
N ASP A 286 6.03 -20.56 6.07
CA ASP A 286 4.77 -20.75 6.79
C ASP A 286 3.57 -20.22 5.98
N GLU A 287 3.69 -19.04 5.36
CA GLU A 287 2.65 -18.47 4.51
C GLU A 287 2.43 -19.29 3.22
N LYS A 288 3.49 -19.82 2.62
CA LYS A 288 3.37 -20.73 1.46
C LYS A 288 2.65 -22.02 1.85
N ILE A 289 3.01 -22.62 2.97
CA ILE A 289 2.38 -23.84 3.48
C ILE A 289 0.89 -23.58 3.77
N GLU A 290 0.56 -22.47 4.42
CA GLU A 290 -0.83 -22.09 4.71
C GLU A 290 -1.65 -21.91 3.43
N LYS A 291 -1.09 -21.21 2.41
CA LYS A 291 -1.73 -21.08 1.09
C LYS A 291 -1.99 -22.44 0.44
N ILE A 292 -1.03 -23.36 0.49
CA ILE A 292 -1.17 -24.72 -0.06
C ILE A 292 -2.26 -25.50 0.69
N ILE A 293 -2.30 -25.41 2.02
CA ILE A 293 -3.31 -26.10 2.83
C ILE A 293 -4.71 -25.56 2.50
N LEU A 294 -4.88 -24.24 2.41
CA LEU A 294 -6.15 -23.62 2.06
C LEU A 294 -6.62 -24.06 0.66
N GLN A 295 -5.72 -24.07 -0.33
CA GLN A 295 -6.03 -24.54 -1.68
C GLN A 295 -6.40 -26.03 -1.72
N LYS A 296 -5.76 -26.87 -0.90
CA LYS A 296 -6.10 -28.30 -0.79
C LYS A 296 -7.43 -28.53 -0.09
N GLN A 297 -7.79 -27.72 0.91
CA GLN A 297 -9.08 -27.81 1.61
C GLN A 297 -10.27 -27.34 0.75
N GLU A 298 -10.04 -26.52 -0.26
CA GLU A 298 -11.06 -26.12 -1.25
C GLU A 298 -11.33 -27.20 -2.31
N LYS A 299 -10.49 -28.25 -2.39
CA LYS A 299 -10.78 -29.48 -3.14
C LYS A 299 -11.38 -30.53 -2.17
N PRO A 300 -12.39 -31.33 -2.57
CA PRO A 300 -13.00 -32.28 -1.65
C PRO A 300 -11.99 -33.38 -1.28
N ILE A 301 -11.47 -33.35 -0.05
CA ILE A 301 -10.50 -34.32 0.46
C ILE A 301 -11.24 -35.58 0.91
N VAL A 302 -10.99 -36.68 0.20
CA VAL A 302 -11.20 -38.07 0.64
C VAL A 302 -10.28 -38.33 1.84
N LYS A 303 -10.83 -38.92 2.90
CA LYS A 303 -10.13 -39.17 4.18
C LYS A 303 -9.01 -40.21 4.00
N THR A 304 -7.75 -39.78 3.99
CA THR A 304 -6.58 -40.67 4.12
C THR A 304 -5.71 -40.29 5.33
N GLU A 305 -4.91 -41.24 5.79
CA GLU A 305 -4.14 -41.21 7.06
C GLU A 305 -3.11 -40.06 7.13
N GLU A 306 -2.67 -39.53 5.99
CA GLU A 306 -1.80 -38.36 5.86
C GLU A 306 -2.41 -37.06 6.44
N GLY A 307 -3.75 -36.95 6.44
CA GLY A 307 -4.47 -35.80 7.00
C GLY A 307 -4.32 -35.66 8.51
N ASN A 308 -4.01 -36.75 9.23
CA ASN A 308 -3.86 -36.72 10.69
C ASN A 308 -2.51 -36.16 11.15
N VAL A 309 -1.44 -36.34 10.35
CA VAL A 309 -0.12 -35.78 10.63
C VAL A 309 -0.13 -34.25 10.47
N VAL A 310 -0.81 -33.76 9.42
CA VAL A 310 -1.03 -32.32 9.18
C VAL A 310 -1.81 -31.67 10.33
N ASN A 311 -2.84 -32.33 10.85
CA ASN A 311 -3.60 -31.84 12.01
C ASN A 311 -2.77 -31.75 13.30
N LYS A 312 -1.73 -32.59 13.47
CA LYS A 312 -0.85 -32.58 14.64
C LYS A 312 0.15 -31.41 14.59
N LEU A 313 0.65 -31.05 13.40
CA LEU A 313 1.51 -29.88 13.17
C LEU A 313 0.74 -28.55 13.33
N MET A 314 -0.52 -28.51 12.87
CA MET A 314 -1.42 -27.36 13.03
C MET A 314 -1.61 -26.93 14.49
N LYS A 315 -1.65 -27.87 15.45
CA LYS A 315 -1.82 -27.54 16.89
C LYS A 315 -0.57 -26.92 17.53
N ARG A 316 0.62 -27.12 16.96
CA ARG A 316 1.88 -26.53 17.46
C ARG A 316 2.09 -25.10 16.94
N GLY A 317 1.85 -24.84 15.65
CA GLY A 317 2.03 -23.49 15.05
C GLY A 317 1.03 -22.42 15.52
N ILE A 318 -0.17 -22.82 15.97
CA ILE A 318 -1.20 -21.89 16.46
C ILE A 318 -0.81 -21.20 17.79
N LYS A 319 0.13 -21.74 18.57
CA LYS A 319 0.60 -21.10 19.81
C LYS A 319 1.57 -19.93 19.56
N GLU A 320 2.36 -19.98 18.48
CA GLU A 320 3.36 -18.94 18.17
C GLU A 320 2.76 -17.74 17.42
N LYS A 321 1.72 -17.95 16.59
CA LYS A 321 0.95 -16.85 15.96
C LYS A 321 0.35 -15.85 16.97
N LYS A 322 0.05 -16.26 18.21
CA LYS A 322 -0.54 -15.38 19.24
C LYS A 322 0.43 -14.35 19.83
N LYS A 323 1.75 -14.48 19.61
CA LYS A 323 2.75 -13.60 20.24
C LYS A 323 3.18 -12.43 19.36
N TYR A 324 3.20 -12.61 18.03
CA TYR A 324 3.74 -11.65 17.08
C TYR A 324 2.66 -10.76 16.42
N PHE A 325 1.45 -11.28 16.19
CA PHE A 325 0.30 -10.51 15.71
C PHE A 325 -0.66 -10.16 16.86
N LYS A 326 -0.21 -9.39 17.85
CA LYS A 326 -1.09 -8.83 18.91
C LYS A 326 -1.97 -7.69 18.36
N SER A 327 -2.79 -8.00 17.35
CA SER A 327 -3.95 -7.20 16.95
C SER A 327 -4.95 -7.92 16.06
N ASP A 328 -4.88 -9.25 15.85
CA ASP A 328 -5.58 -9.82 14.70
C ASP A 328 -6.78 -10.70 15.05
N LYS A 329 -7.93 -10.04 15.21
CA LYS A 329 -9.26 -10.65 15.02
C LYS A 329 -9.59 -10.91 13.53
N TRP A 330 -8.75 -10.46 12.57
CA TRP A 330 -9.10 -10.47 11.15
C TRP A 330 -8.84 -11.81 10.42
N LEU A 331 -8.06 -12.73 11.00
CA LEU A 331 -7.87 -14.10 10.47
C LEU A 331 -9.08 -15.04 10.66
N LYS A 332 -10.16 -14.58 11.31
CA LYS A 332 -11.38 -15.38 11.60
C LYS A 332 -12.68 -14.75 11.09
N GLY A 333 -12.63 -13.92 10.06
CA GLY A 333 -13.82 -13.35 9.43
C GLY A 333 -14.38 -14.24 8.33
N GLY A 334 -14.86 -15.44 8.65
CA GLY A 334 -15.54 -16.27 7.65
C GLY A 334 -15.59 -17.76 7.97
N LYS A 335 -16.37 -18.16 8.99
CA LYS A 335 -17.06 -19.47 9.04
C LYS A 335 -17.88 -19.60 10.33
N LYS A 336 -19.16 -19.99 10.14
CA LYS A 336 -20.21 -20.39 11.11
C LYS A 336 -21.02 -19.20 11.67
N GLN A 337 -22.35 -19.15 11.52
CA GLN A 337 -23.31 -20.23 11.71
C GLN A 337 -24.29 -20.43 10.53
N ILE A 338 -24.24 -21.63 9.95
CA ILE A 338 -25.39 -22.31 9.36
C ILE A 338 -25.52 -23.62 10.16
N ASP A 339 -26.74 -23.84 10.66
CA ASP A 339 -27.35 -25.03 11.28
C ASP A 339 -26.74 -25.60 12.58
N SER A 340 -27.51 -25.95 13.62
CA SER A 340 -28.91 -26.39 13.68
C SER A 340 -29.48 -26.18 15.09
N LYS A 341 -30.77 -25.82 15.18
CA LYS A 341 -31.72 -26.39 16.16
C LYS A 341 -33.15 -25.93 15.84
N ASN A 342 -33.90 -26.86 15.26
CA ASN A 342 -35.35 -26.84 15.23
C ASN A 342 -35.92 -26.67 16.64
N LYS A 343 -36.79 -25.66 16.81
CA LYS A 343 -38.04 -25.73 17.60
C LYS A 343 -38.81 -24.41 17.42
N ARG A 344 -39.94 -24.47 16.69
CA ARG A 344 -41.05 -23.50 16.85
C ARG A 344 -41.62 -23.66 18.28
N PRO A 345 -42.10 -22.58 18.94
CA PRO A 345 -43.46 -22.10 18.67
C PRO A 345 -43.70 -20.57 18.75
N THR A 346 -44.65 -20.14 17.91
CA THR A 346 -45.71 -19.11 18.02
C THR A 346 -45.63 -17.90 18.99
N LYS A 347 -45.90 -16.72 18.39
CA LYS A 347 -46.63 -15.52 18.87
C LYS A 347 -46.77 -15.29 20.39
N SER A 348 -46.29 -14.14 20.87
CA SER A 348 -47.12 -12.99 21.31
C SER A 348 -46.40 -12.05 22.30
N LYS A 349 -46.75 -10.75 22.21
CA LYS A 349 -46.74 -9.71 23.24
C LYS A 349 -45.39 -9.20 23.81
N GLY A 350 -45.15 -7.91 23.53
CA GLY A 350 -45.16 -6.92 24.62
C GLY A 350 -43.83 -6.42 25.14
N ARG A 351 -43.51 -5.17 24.77
CA ARG A 351 -42.79 -4.13 25.53
C ARG A 351 -42.41 -4.48 26.98
N LYS A 352 -41.11 -4.38 27.27
CA LYS A 352 -40.44 -3.89 28.52
C LYS A 352 -39.18 -4.72 28.83
N ARG A 353 -38.03 -4.40 28.19
CA ARG A 353 -36.68 -4.69 28.72
C ARG A 353 -35.54 -4.14 27.85
N GLU A 354 -35.48 -2.82 27.65
CA GLU A 354 -34.26 -2.19 27.11
C GLU A 354 -33.61 -1.13 28.02
N GLU A 355 -34.21 -0.81 29.18
CA GLU A 355 -33.67 0.22 30.09
C GLU A 355 -32.89 -0.29 31.31
N LYS A 356 -32.43 -1.54 31.34
CA LYS A 356 -31.65 -2.08 32.50
C LYS A 356 -30.27 -2.64 32.18
N LYS A 357 -29.70 -2.38 30.99
CA LYS A 357 -28.32 -2.80 30.66
C LYS A 357 -27.29 -1.67 30.54
N ASN A 358 -27.70 -0.40 30.47
CA ASN A 358 -26.76 0.73 30.35
C ASN A 358 -26.35 1.39 31.67
N ALA A 359 -26.85 0.94 32.82
CA ALA A 359 -26.48 1.49 34.13
C ALA A 359 -25.27 0.78 34.81
N LYS A 360 -24.70 -0.27 34.20
CA LYS A 360 -23.61 -1.06 34.82
C LYS A 360 -22.24 -0.89 34.14
N TYR A 361 -22.14 0.02 33.17
CA TYR A 361 -20.92 0.24 32.38
C TYR A 361 -20.21 1.58 32.68
N GLU A 362 -20.88 2.54 33.34
CA GLU A 362 -20.27 3.83 33.72
C GLU A 362 -19.61 3.85 35.12
N GLU A 363 -19.88 2.86 35.98
CA GLU A 363 -19.28 2.79 37.32
C GLU A 363 -17.88 2.15 37.36
N ALA A 364 -17.45 1.47 36.29
CA ALA A 364 -16.15 0.77 36.27
C ALA A 364 -14.96 1.64 35.81
N LEU A 365 -15.18 2.93 35.51
CA LEU A 365 -14.16 3.87 35.00
C LEU A 365 -13.70 4.91 36.03
N LYS A 366 -14.18 4.86 37.28
CA LYS A 366 -13.72 5.70 38.38
C LYS A 366 -13.30 4.83 39.58
N GLY A 367 -12.09 4.30 39.55
CA GLY A 367 -11.55 3.55 40.69
C GLY A 367 -10.09 3.14 40.54
N ASN A 368 -9.22 3.95 41.16
CA ASN A 368 -7.91 3.61 41.73
C ASN A 368 -6.61 3.82 40.93
N LYS A 369 -5.89 4.83 41.46
CA LYS A 369 -4.48 5.16 41.33
C LYS A 369 -3.60 4.17 42.10
N SER A 370 -2.33 4.16 41.68
CA SER A 370 -1.09 3.88 42.42
C SER A 370 -0.87 2.49 43.02
N GLU A 371 0.13 1.79 42.48
CA GLU A 371 1.12 1.10 43.30
C GLU A 371 2.48 1.06 42.58
N LYS A 372 3.49 1.62 43.26
CA LYS A 372 4.91 1.53 42.91
C LYS A 372 5.41 0.16 43.37
N ILE A 373 6.16 -0.54 42.52
CA ILE A 373 7.01 -1.64 42.98
C ILE A 373 8.46 -1.29 42.67
N ASN A 374 9.23 -1.11 43.75
CA ASN A 374 10.67 -1.03 43.80
C ASN A 374 11.29 -2.35 43.32
N LEU A 375 12.28 -2.28 42.42
CA LEU A 375 13.32 -3.30 42.34
C LEU A 375 14.69 -2.59 42.33
N ASN A 376 15.30 -2.68 43.50
CA ASN A 376 16.63 -2.20 43.83
C ASN A 376 17.62 -3.32 43.46
N LEU A 377 18.54 -3.11 42.52
CA LEU A 377 19.72 -3.94 42.36
C LEU A 377 20.96 -3.04 42.28
N LYS A 378 21.85 -3.27 43.25
CA LYS A 378 23.06 -2.51 43.55
C LYS A 378 24.05 -2.50 42.39
N ALA A 379 24.73 -1.36 42.27
CA ALA A 379 25.86 -1.11 41.39
C ALA A 379 27.13 -1.89 41.78
N LYS A 380 27.91 -2.28 40.76
CA LYS A 380 29.39 -2.32 40.79
C LYS A 380 29.94 -2.21 39.36
N GLY A 381 30.82 -1.23 39.14
CA GLY A 381 31.70 -1.16 37.95
C GLY A 381 31.61 0.15 37.14
N LYS A 382 32.43 1.15 37.51
CA LYS A 382 32.67 2.38 36.76
C LYS A 382 33.19 2.10 35.33
N ARG A 383 32.58 2.75 34.33
CA ARG A 383 33.22 3.15 33.06
C ARG A 383 32.50 4.38 32.54
N GLU A 384 33.16 5.53 32.58
CA GLU A 384 32.66 6.78 31.99
C GLU A 384 32.46 6.57 30.48
N LYS A 385 31.23 6.80 30.00
CA LYS A 385 30.92 6.94 28.57
C LYS A 385 30.30 8.31 28.36
N SER A 386 30.76 8.99 27.32
CA SER A 386 30.45 10.38 26.99
C SER A 386 28.93 10.64 26.92
N SER A 387 28.54 11.81 27.43
CA SER A 387 27.16 12.35 27.51
C SER A 387 26.38 12.32 26.19
N PHE A 388 27.09 12.22 25.06
CA PHE A 388 26.50 12.15 23.72
C PHE A 388 25.83 10.81 23.42
N THR A 389 26.31 9.71 24.01
CA THR A 389 25.76 8.37 23.76
C THR A 389 24.48 8.08 24.55
N SER A 390 24.31 8.71 25.70
CA SER A 390 23.08 8.60 26.50
C SER A 390 21.90 9.39 25.92
N GLU A 391 22.15 10.49 25.20
CA GLU A 391 21.09 11.28 24.56
C GLU A 391 20.50 10.60 23.32
N ILE A 392 21.29 9.78 22.61
CA ILE A 392 20.84 9.04 21.41
C ILE A 392 20.10 7.74 21.78
N ALA A 393 20.37 7.19 22.96
CA ALA A 393 19.74 5.97 23.46
C ALA A 393 18.45 6.22 24.27
N ASP A 394 18.07 7.49 24.51
CA ASP A 394 16.88 7.82 25.29
C ASP A 394 15.59 7.64 24.47
N ILE A 395 14.83 6.59 24.83
CA ILE A 395 13.56 6.18 24.20
C ILE A 395 12.35 6.80 24.91
N SER A 396 12.56 7.75 25.82
CA SER A 396 11.49 8.41 26.55
C SER A 396 10.52 9.14 25.60
N LYS A 397 9.22 9.18 25.96
CA LYS A 397 8.19 9.89 25.19
C LYS A 397 8.52 11.37 24.95
N LEU A 398 9.35 11.97 25.81
CA LEU A 398 9.85 13.34 25.68
C LEU A 398 10.98 13.46 24.65
N ALA A 399 11.93 12.52 24.60
CA ALA A 399 12.98 12.46 23.59
C ALA A 399 12.42 12.24 22.17
N ILE A 400 11.44 11.35 22.02
CA ILE A 400 10.71 11.11 20.76
C ILE A 400 9.97 12.38 20.30
N LYS A 401 9.44 13.18 21.24
CA LYS A 401 8.75 14.44 20.94
C LYS A 401 9.72 15.55 20.50
N ARG A 402 10.96 15.55 21.02
CA ARG A 402 12.05 16.43 20.57
C ARG A 402 12.54 16.06 19.17
N HIS A 403 12.70 14.77 18.85
CA HIS A 403 13.17 14.33 17.52
C HIS A 403 12.09 14.33 16.43
N ARG A 404 10.80 14.40 16.79
CA ARG A 404 9.68 14.57 15.85
C ARG A 404 9.66 15.94 15.16
N ARG A 405 10.37 16.92 15.71
CA ARG A 405 10.63 18.22 15.09
C ARG A 405 12.14 18.22 14.85
N GLY A 406 12.57 18.26 13.59
CA GLY A 406 13.99 18.37 13.28
C GLY A 406 14.63 19.63 13.88
N PRO A 407 15.92 19.89 13.62
CA PRO A 407 16.55 21.16 14.00
C PRO A 407 15.68 22.32 13.54
N ASP A 408 15.47 23.32 14.40
CA ASP A 408 14.65 24.50 14.10
C ASP A 408 15.32 25.31 12.98
N ASP A 409 15.01 24.95 11.74
CA ASP A 409 15.53 25.57 10.54
C ASP A 409 14.99 27.02 10.47
N ALA A 410 15.88 28.01 10.48
CA ALA A 410 15.54 29.42 10.58
C ALA A 410 14.64 29.89 9.41
N ASP A 411 14.80 29.26 8.25
CA ASP A 411 14.00 29.51 7.05
C ASP A 411 12.56 29.04 7.20
N PHE A 412 12.32 27.94 7.92
CA PHE A 412 10.96 27.48 8.25
C PHE A 412 10.24 28.42 9.25
N ARG A 413 10.99 29.07 10.15
CA ARG A 413 10.41 30.12 11.02
C ARG A 413 10.06 31.38 10.24
N LYS A 414 10.87 31.78 9.25
CA LYS A 414 10.59 32.91 8.35
C LYS A 414 9.30 32.67 7.55
N ILE A 415 9.21 31.54 6.86
CA ILE A 415 8.03 31.17 6.04
C ILE A 415 6.76 31.05 6.90
N ARG A 416 6.87 30.52 8.12
CA ARG A 416 5.73 30.41 9.05
C ARG A 416 5.32 31.76 9.66
N LYS A 417 6.28 32.68 9.88
CA LYS A 417 5.99 34.06 10.32
C LYS A 417 5.34 34.88 9.20
N GLU A 418 5.81 34.73 7.96
CA GLU A 418 5.25 35.39 6.78
C GLU A 418 3.81 34.93 6.52
N ARG A 419 3.53 33.62 6.58
CA ARG A 419 2.16 33.08 6.47
C ARG A 419 1.21 33.51 7.59
N ARG A 420 1.74 33.79 8.79
CA ARG A 420 0.93 34.32 9.92
C ARG A 420 0.62 35.80 9.77
N LYS A 421 1.52 36.58 9.15
CA LYS A 421 1.28 38.00 8.85
C LYS A 421 0.22 38.16 7.74
N SER A 422 0.34 37.41 6.65
CA SER A 422 -0.63 37.48 5.54
C SER A 422 -2.02 36.94 5.87
N GLY A 423 -2.13 36.04 6.86
CA GLY A 423 -3.42 35.53 7.34
C GLY A 423 -4.17 36.49 8.27
N ASN A 424 -3.48 37.45 8.90
CA ASN A 424 -4.10 38.44 9.78
C ASN A 424 -4.53 39.72 9.05
N GLU A 425 -3.99 40.01 7.87
CA GLU A 425 -4.46 41.12 7.02
C GLU A 425 -5.76 40.81 6.27
N LYS A 426 -6.15 39.54 6.13
CA LYS A 426 -7.43 39.14 5.52
C LYS A 426 -8.57 38.97 6.54
N ARG A 427 -8.37 39.40 7.79
CA ARG A 427 -9.36 39.28 8.88
C ARG A 427 -9.56 40.56 9.69
N LYS A 428 -9.21 41.72 9.14
CA LYS A 428 -9.67 43.01 9.65
C LYS A 428 -10.44 43.76 8.58
#